data_AF-A0A2H6FFD4-F1
#
_entry.id   AF-A0A2H6FFD4-F1
#
_cell.length_a   1.000
_cell.length_b   1.000
_cell.length_c   1.000
_cell.angle_alpha   90.00
_cell.angle_beta   90.00
_cell.angle_gamma   90.00
#
_symmetry.space_group_name_H-M   'P 1'
#
loop_
_entity.id
_entity.type
_entity.pdbx_description
1 polymer ?
#
loop_
_entity_poly.entity_id
_entity_poly.type
_entity_poly.pdbx_seq_one_letter_code
_entity_poly.pdbx_strand_id
1 'polypeptide(L)'
;MDIKKITITKKQFDLLPEKEKVFFVQLGHLQNEITTLTKLLIFSETKSETEVIKKAYTMQKLLIAKLSIGKLHEGWDLLQKNFFGSGLSKKYEPKLPPQGLTYLKNLKKYFGGKKLVSDIRNNFSFHNPSFDEISKQLKAIPGDTEFQVFLGKDYATTNYYMAEEIVLNTMLNYVKKTTLQDAMNEIFKDLAEVSGWFIGFGGYCMVVLLDEFMGPGELKMETLEVEGQGKVKEITIPFFVEN
;
A
#
# COMPACT_ATOMS: atom_id res chain seq x y z
N MET A 1 -4.88 24.12 4.75
CA MET A 1 -3.65 23.40 4.33
C MET A 1 -3.44 23.65 2.86
N ASP A 2 -2.18 23.70 2.41
CA ASP A 2 -1.87 24.05 1.03
C ASP A 2 -1.72 22.78 0.18
N ILE A 3 -2.42 22.76 -0.96
CA ILE A 3 -2.24 21.75 -2.00
C ILE A 3 -1.83 22.42 -3.31
N LYS A 4 -1.13 21.67 -4.17
CA LYS A 4 -0.76 22.13 -5.52
C LYS A 4 -1.71 21.55 -6.54
N LYS A 5 -2.25 22.40 -7.41
CA LYS A 5 -3.10 22.02 -8.54
C LYS A 5 -2.38 22.30 -9.84
N ILE A 6 -2.34 21.29 -10.70
CA ILE A 6 -1.91 21.41 -12.08
C ILE A 6 -3.17 21.28 -12.95
N THR A 7 -3.38 22.24 -13.85
CA THR A 7 -4.50 22.18 -14.80
C THR A 7 -3.94 21.97 -16.20
N ILE A 8 -4.35 20.88 -16.83
CA ILE A 8 -4.06 20.60 -18.24
C ILE A 8 -5.37 20.36 -19.00
N THR A 9 -5.48 20.93 -20.19
CA THR A 9 -6.58 20.63 -21.10
C THR A 9 -6.36 19.29 -21.80
N LYS A 10 -7.42 18.66 -22.32
CA LYS A 10 -7.28 17.46 -23.15
C LYS A 10 -6.35 17.68 -24.35
N LYS A 11 -6.41 18.87 -24.96
CA LYS A 11 -5.53 19.26 -26.07
C LYS A 11 -4.05 19.28 -25.66
N GLN A 12 -3.73 19.80 -24.48
CA GLN A 12 -2.36 19.76 -23.94
C GLN A 12 -1.95 18.33 -23.58
N PHE A 13 -2.84 17.56 -22.97
CA PHE A 13 -2.57 16.16 -22.64
C PHE A 13 -2.33 15.30 -23.89
N ASP A 14 -2.98 15.63 -25.01
CA ASP A 14 -2.78 14.96 -26.29
C ASP A 14 -1.43 15.24 -26.96
N LEU A 15 -0.68 16.23 -26.47
CA LEU A 15 0.70 16.46 -26.90
C LEU A 15 1.66 15.37 -26.38
N LEU A 16 1.26 14.63 -25.34
CA LEU A 16 2.02 13.47 -24.88
C LEU A 16 1.97 12.36 -25.94
N PRO A 17 3.12 11.77 -26.32
CA PRO A 17 3.16 10.56 -27.10
C PRO A 17 2.43 9.44 -26.36
N GLU A 18 1.97 8.46 -27.14
CA GLU A 18 1.03 7.46 -26.65
C GLU A 18 1.55 6.69 -25.42
N LYS A 19 2.84 6.33 -25.40
CA LYS A 19 3.46 5.62 -24.28
C LYS A 19 3.44 6.44 -23.00
N GLU A 20 3.85 7.71 -23.07
CA GLU A 20 3.83 8.64 -21.95
C GLU A 20 2.42 8.88 -21.44
N LYS A 21 1.45 9.05 -22.34
CA LYS A 21 0.05 9.26 -22.00
C LYS A 21 -0.53 8.08 -21.22
N VAL A 22 -0.34 6.86 -21.74
CA VAL A 22 -0.78 5.63 -21.09
C VAL A 22 -0.09 5.46 -19.73
N PHE A 23 1.23 5.64 -19.68
CA PHE A 23 1.98 5.51 -18.44
C PHE A 23 1.58 6.55 -17.40
N PHE A 24 1.33 7.80 -17.80
CA PHE A 24 0.88 8.88 -16.90
C PHE A 24 -0.43 8.53 -16.21
N VAL A 25 -1.42 8.01 -16.97
CA VAL A 25 -2.72 7.59 -16.41
C VAL A 25 -2.54 6.40 -15.47
N GLN A 26 -1.78 5.39 -15.88
CA GLN A 26 -1.54 4.19 -15.08
C GLN A 26 -0.79 4.50 -13.78
N LEU A 27 0.23 5.36 -13.85
CA LEU A 27 0.97 5.81 -12.69
C LEU A 27 0.06 6.62 -11.77
N GLY A 28 -0.68 7.61 -12.28
CA GLY A 28 -1.64 8.38 -11.47
C GLY A 28 -2.71 7.51 -10.79
N HIS A 29 -3.21 6.49 -11.49
CA HIS A 29 -4.13 5.52 -10.92
C HIS A 29 -3.49 4.72 -9.76
N LEU A 30 -2.29 4.17 -9.98
CA LEU A 30 -1.52 3.48 -8.95
C LEU A 30 -1.26 4.37 -7.72
N GLN A 31 -0.95 5.65 -7.94
CA GLN A 31 -0.72 6.62 -6.85
C GLN A 31 -1.96 6.79 -5.97
N ASN A 32 -3.15 6.86 -6.59
CA ASN A 32 -4.41 6.97 -5.86
C ASN A 32 -4.68 5.72 -5.02
N GLU A 33 -4.45 4.53 -5.57
CA GLU A 33 -4.63 3.26 -4.86
C GLU A 33 -3.67 3.14 -3.66
N ILE A 34 -2.37 3.37 -3.87
CA ILE A 34 -1.36 3.30 -2.80
C ILE A 34 -1.66 4.34 -1.71
N THR A 35 -1.98 5.58 -2.08
CA THR A 35 -2.30 6.64 -1.11
C THR A 35 -3.54 6.30 -0.30
N THR A 36 -4.58 5.74 -0.92
CA THR A 36 -5.81 5.35 -0.25
C THR A 36 -5.55 4.20 0.72
N LEU A 37 -4.89 3.13 0.28
CA LEU A 37 -4.55 1.99 1.13
C LEU A 37 -3.64 2.38 2.29
N THR A 38 -2.67 3.28 2.05
CA THR A 38 -1.81 3.82 3.12
C THR A 38 -2.63 4.57 4.17
N LYS A 39 -3.60 5.38 3.76
CA LYS A 39 -4.50 6.07 4.70
C LYS A 39 -5.36 5.09 5.49
N LEU A 40 -5.97 4.10 4.83
CA LEU A 40 -6.76 3.07 5.50
C LEU A 40 -5.92 2.31 6.54
N LEU A 41 -4.66 1.99 6.21
CA LEU A 41 -3.75 1.33 7.13
C LEU A 41 -3.46 2.21 8.36
N ILE A 42 -3.26 3.52 8.17
CA ILE A 42 -3.08 4.47 9.28
C ILE A 42 -4.35 4.60 10.11
N PHE A 43 -5.53 4.68 9.49
CA PHE A 43 -6.81 4.84 10.20
C PHE A 43 -7.25 3.57 10.92
N SER A 44 -6.69 2.40 10.56
CA SER A 44 -6.87 1.16 11.30
C SER A 44 -5.97 1.04 12.53
N GLU A 45 -5.09 2.01 12.77
CA GLU A 45 -4.32 2.11 14.02
C GLU A 45 -5.23 2.67 15.12
N THR A 46 -5.64 1.82 16.06
CA THR A 46 -6.46 2.29 17.18
C THR A 46 -5.99 1.68 18.49
N LYS A 47 -5.89 2.53 19.51
CA LYS A 47 -5.69 2.10 20.89
C LYS A 47 -7.06 1.86 21.50
N SER A 48 -7.31 0.63 21.93
CA SER A 48 -8.45 0.29 22.78
C SER A 48 -7.92 -0.41 24.02
N GLU A 49 -8.59 -0.24 25.16
CA GLU A 49 -8.29 -1.02 26.38
C GLU A 49 -9.02 -2.38 26.36
N THR A 50 -10.03 -2.54 25.51
CA THR A 50 -10.83 -3.77 25.42
C THR A 50 -10.20 -4.76 24.44
N GLU A 51 -9.90 -5.97 24.90
CA GLU A 51 -9.25 -7.01 24.10
C GLU A 51 -10.02 -7.38 22.82
N VAL A 52 -11.35 -7.52 22.87
CA VAL A 52 -12.16 -7.82 21.67
C VAL A 52 -12.00 -6.74 20.59
N ILE A 53 -11.92 -5.47 20.99
CA ILE A 53 -11.73 -4.35 20.06
C ILE A 53 -10.32 -4.38 19.48
N LYS A 54 -9.29 -4.65 20.30
CA LYS A 54 -7.90 -4.78 19.82
C LYS A 54 -7.76 -5.89 18.78
N LYS A 55 -8.39 -7.04 19.02
CA LYS A 55 -8.38 -8.20 18.11
C LYS A 55 -9.07 -7.86 16.79
N ALA A 56 -10.21 -7.18 16.85
CA ALA A 56 -10.92 -6.74 15.66
C ALA A 56 -10.11 -5.76 14.80
N TYR A 57 -9.48 -4.75 15.42
CA TYR A 57 -8.62 -3.79 14.71
C TYR A 57 -7.35 -4.43 14.16
N THR A 58 -6.75 -5.37 14.90
CA THR A 58 -5.61 -6.16 14.42
C THR A 58 -5.96 -6.87 13.11
N MET A 59 -7.08 -7.59 13.07
CA MET A 59 -7.55 -8.27 11.86
C MET A 59 -7.76 -7.29 10.70
N GLN A 60 -8.49 -6.20 10.95
CA GLN A 60 -8.81 -5.21 9.92
C GLN A 60 -7.54 -4.59 9.32
N LYS A 61 -6.60 -4.18 10.18
CA LYS A 61 -5.31 -3.61 9.78
C LYS A 61 -4.50 -4.59 8.93
N LEU A 62 -4.53 -5.87 9.27
CA LEU A 62 -3.81 -6.92 8.55
C LEU A 62 -4.42 -7.22 7.18
N LEU A 63 -5.75 -7.23 7.07
CA LEU A 63 -6.41 -7.33 5.78
C LEU A 63 -6.00 -6.17 4.86
N ILE A 64 -6.03 -4.94 5.37
CA ILE A 64 -5.60 -3.75 4.62
C ILE A 64 -4.11 -3.85 4.24
N ALA A 65 -3.26 -4.36 5.13
CA ALA A 65 -1.85 -4.59 4.84
C ALA A 65 -1.65 -5.62 3.72
N LYS A 66 -2.37 -6.75 3.71
CA LYS A 66 -2.30 -7.75 2.62
C LYS A 66 -2.66 -7.15 1.26
N LEU A 67 -3.71 -6.32 1.22
CA LEU A 67 -4.11 -5.58 0.02
C LEU A 67 -3.03 -4.57 -0.41
N SER A 68 -2.43 -3.87 0.55
CA SER A 68 -1.35 -2.91 0.31
C SER A 68 -0.12 -3.60 -0.28
N ILE A 69 0.29 -4.74 0.28
CA ILE A 69 1.39 -5.58 -0.22
C ILE A 69 1.13 -5.99 -1.68
N GLY A 70 -0.08 -6.50 -1.97
CA GLY A 70 -0.48 -6.90 -3.32
C GLY A 70 -0.38 -5.74 -4.31
N LYS A 71 -0.90 -4.57 -3.93
CA LYS A 71 -0.87 -3.36 -4.76
C LYS A 71 0.55 -2.83 -5.01
N LEU A 72 1.43 -2.85 -4.01
CA LEU A 72 2.81 -2.41 -4.18
C LEU A 72 3.57 -3.32 -5.16
N HIS A 73 3.30 -4.63 -5.14
CA HIS A 73 3.86 -5.56 -6.11
C HIS A 73 3.35 -5.28 -7.53
N GLU A 74 2.04 -5.09 -7.72
CA GLU A 74 1.48 -4.68 -9.01
C GLU A 74 2.07 -3.36 -9.51
N GLY A 75 2.29 -2.41 -8.60
CA GLY A 75 2.96 -1.15 -8.89
C GLY A 75 4.38 -1.35 -9.41
N TRP A 76 5.13 -2.28 -8.82
CA TRP A 76 6.46 -2.62 -9.30
C TRP A 76 6.42 -3.27 -10.70
N ASP A 77 5.50 -4.21 -10.92
CA ASP A 77 5.30 -4.84 -12.23
C ASP A 77 4.92 -3.83 -13.32
N LEU A 78 4.11 -2.83 -12.95
CA LEU A 78 3.76 -1.70 -13.82
C LEU A 78 5.01 -0.91 -14.20
N LEU A 79 5.90 -0.59 -13.24
CA LEU A 79 7.16 0.09 -13.55
C LEU A 79 8.07 -0.77 -14.43
N GLN A 80 8.20 -2.07 -14.13
CA GLN A 80 8.96 -3.02 -14.97
C GLN A 80 8.51 -3.01 -16.41
N LYS A 81 7.20 -3.11 -16.66
CA LYS A 81 6.66 -3.20 -18.02
C LYS A 81 6.61 -1.83 -18.71
N ASN A 82 6.04 -0.83 -18.04
CA ASN A 82 5.57 0.39 -18.71
C ASN A 82 6.51 1.58 -18.50
N PHE A 83 7.45 1.51 -17.55
CA PHE A 83 8.50 2.53 -17.39
C PHE A 83 9.86 2.05 -17.88
N PHE A 84 10.35 0.91 -17.38
CA PHE A 84 11.65 0.36 -17.75
C PHE A 84 11.58 -0.36 -19.12
N GLY A 85 10.66 -1.31 -19.28
CA GLY A 85 10.52 -2.11 -20.50
C GLY A 85 10.09 -1.32 -21.74
N SER A 86 9.37 -0.22 -21.55
CA SER A 86 8.94 0.68 -22.63
C SER A 86 10.04 1.62 -23.14
N GLY A 87 11.15 1.75 -22.38
CA GLY A 87 12.24 2.68 -22.63
C GLY A 87 12.05 4.08 -22.02
N LEU A 88 10.92 4.37 -21.37
CA LEU A 88 10.65 5.68 -20.77
C LEU A 88 11.67 6.06 -19.69
N SER A 89 12.17 5.08 -18.94
CA SER A 89 13.20 5.32 -17.91
C SER A 89 14.46 5.96 -18.49
N LYS A 90 14.89 5.57 -19.70
CA LYS A 90 16.07 6.16 -20.35
C LYS A 90 15.91 7.66 -20.63
N LYS A 91 14.67 8.10 -20.85
CA LYS A 91 14.34 9.50 -21.14
C LYS A 91 14.10 10.32 -19.88
N TYR A 92 13.36 9.78 -18.91
CA TYR A 92 12.87 10.56 -17.77
C TYR A 92 13.65 10.34 -16.47
N GLU A 93 14.30 9.19 -16.27
CA GLU A 93 15.13 8.97 -15.08
C GLU A 93 16.24 10.02 -14.94
N PRO A 94 17.00 10.39 -15.99
CA PRO A 94 18.03 11.43 -15.89
C PRO A 94 17.49 12.83 -15.57
N LYS A 95 16.18 13.06 -15.74
CA LYS A 95 15.50 14.35 -15.52
C LYS A 95 14.85 14.44 -14.15
N LEU A 96 14.85 13.36 -13.37
CA LEU A 96 14.32 13.38 -12.02
C LEU A 96 15.21 14.22 -11.10
N PRO A 97 14.63 14.99 -10.17
CA PRO A 97 15.40 15.65 -9.13
C PRO A 97 16.04 14.62 -8.18
N PRO A 98 17.05 15.01 -7.39
CA PRO A 98 17.77 14.10 -6.49
C PRO A 98 16.87 13.26 -5.56
N GLN A 99 15.80 13.86 -5.02
CA GLN A 99 14.82 13.13 -4.21
C GLN A 99 14.06 12.06 -5.01
N GLY A 100 13.61 12.39 -6.23
CA GLY A 100 12.95 11.44 -7.13
C GLY A 100 13.84 10.25 -7.51
N LEU A 101 15.12 10.52 -7.79
CA LEU A 101 16.15 9.49 -8.02
C LEU A 101 16.36 8.60 -6.80
N THR A 102 16.36 9.19 -5.60
CA THR A 102 16.50 8.45 -4.34
C THR A 102 15.34 7.49 -4.13
N TYR A 103 14.10 7.93 -4.35
CA TYR A 103 12.93 7.06 -4.25
C TYR A 103 12.97 5.93 -5.27
N LEU A 104 13.29 6.23 -6.53
CA LEU A 104 13.42 5.20 -7.56
C LEU A 104 14.53 4.19 -7.24
N LYS A 105 15.67 4.66 -6.73
CA LYS A 105 16.78 3.80 -6.28
C LYS A 105 16.34 2.88 -5.15
N ASN A 106 15.58 3.39 -4.18
CA ASN A 106 15.06 2.57 -3.08
C ASN A 106 14.07 1.51 -3.58
N LEU A 107 13.17 1.86 -4.51
CA LEU A 107 12.27 0.89 -5.16
C LEU A 107 13.06 -0.20 -5.89
N LYS A 108 14.02 0.18 -6.76
CA LYS A 108 14.91 -0.77 -7.46
C LYS A 108 15.65 -1.68 -6.49
N LYS A 109 16.19 -1.13 -5.41
CA LYS A 109 16.91 -1.89 -4.38
C LYS A 109 15.99 -2.85 -3.63
N TYR A 110 14.77 -2.40 -3.30
CA TYR A 110 13.80 -3.19 -2.57
C TYR A 110 13.35 -4.39 -3.40
N PHE A 111 12.80 -4.13 -4.60
CA PHE A 111 12.24 -5.19 -5.44
C PHE A 111 13.27 -5.97 -6.27
N GLY A 112 14.53 -5.52 -6.32
CA GLY A 112 15.62 -6.24 -6.98
C GLY A 112 16.16 -7.46 -6.22
N GLY A 113 15.67 -7.72 -5.00
CA GLY A 113 16.04 -8.90 -4.20
C GLY A 113 14.81 -9.63 -3.64
N LYS A 114 15.04 -10.79 -3.01
CA LYS A 114 13.99 -11.45 -2.22
C LYS A 114 13.62 -10.56 -1.03
N LYS A 115 12.35 -10.17 -0.93
CA LYS A 115 11.83 -9.31 0.14
C LYS A 115 10.47 -9.79 0.62
N LEU A 116 10.20 -9.37 1.86
CA LEU A 116 9.02 -9.63 2.64
C LEU A 116 7.72 -9.40 1.84
N VAL A 117 7.59 -8.27 1.13
CA VAL A 117 6.41 -7.99 0.29
C VAL A 117 6.21 -9.04 -0.80
N SER A 118 7.26 -9.45 -1.51
CA SER A 118 7.13 -10.47 -2.56
C SER A 118 6.81 -11.85 -1.98
N ASP A 119 7.41 -12.20 -0.85
CA ASP A 119 7.17 -13.48 -0.17
C ASP A 119 5.74 -13.55 0.39
N ILE A 120 5.27 -12.48 1.04
CA ILE A 120 3.89 -12.40 1.54
C ILE A 120 2.90 -12.37 0.36
N ARG A 121 3.17 -11.59 -0.69
CA ARG A 121 2.29 -11.49 -1.86
C ARG A 121 2.02 -12.85 -2.48
N ASN A 122 3.08 -13.62 -2.73
CA ASN A 122 2.98 -14.90 -3.44
C ASN A 122 2.21 -15.97 -2.67
N ASN A 123 2.12 -15.85 -1.34
CA ASN A 123 1.51 -16.87 -0.49
C ASN A 123 0.21 -16.41 0.21
N PHE A 124 0.00 -15.10 0.40
CA PHE A 124 -1.06 -14.60 1.31
C PHE A 124 -1.85 -13.36 0.85
N SER A 125 -1.42 -12.60 -0.17
CA SER A 125 -2.17 -11.37 -0.55
C SER A 125 -3.47 -11.66 -1.32
N PHE A 126 -3.45 -12.64 -2.23
CA PHE A 126 -4.60 -13.02 -3.06
C PHE A 126 -4.81 -14.55 -3.15
N HIS A 127 -4.07 -15.29 -2.32
CA HIS A 127 -4.16 -16.74 -2.24
C HIS A 127 -4.53 -17.13 -0.82
N ASN A 128 -5.46 -18.08 -0.70
CA ASN A 128 -5.68 -18.75 0.57
C ASN A 128 -4.53 -19.73 0.81
N PRO A 129 -4.04 -19.87 2.05
CA PRO A 129 -3.08 -20.91 2.37
C PRO A 129 -3.64 -22.28 1.99
N SER A 130 -2.77 -23.17 1.56
CA SER A 130 -3.12 -24.53 1.17
C SER A 130 -3.67 -25.34 2.37
N PHE A 131 -4.39 -26.42 2.05
CA PHE A 131 -4.88 -27.36 3.06
C PHE A 131 -3.76 -27.86 3.97
N ASP A 132 -2.57 -28.17 3.41
CA ASP A 132 -1.43 -28.68 4.16
C ASP A 132 -0.83 -27.62 5.10
N GLU A 133 -0.75 -26.36 4.67
CA GLU A 133 -0.28 -25.25 5.50
C GLU A 133 -1.20 -25.02 6.69
N ILE A 134 -2.52 -24.95 6.46
CA ILE A 134 -3.52 -24.80 7.53
C ILE A 134 -3.51 -26.02 8.45
N SER A 135 -3.52 -27.23 7.89
CA SER A 135 -3.51 -28.47 8.67
C SER A 135 -2.27 -28.59 9.55
N LYS A 136 -1.10 -28.19 9.04
CA LYS A 136 0.14 -28.16 9.82
C LYS A 136 0.04 -27.18 10.98
N GLN A 137 -0.52 -25.99 10.77
CA GLN A 137 -0.68 -25.02 11.84
C GLN A 137 -1.70 -25.45 12.89
N LEU A 138 -2.85 -25.96 12.47
CA LEU A 138 -3.85 -26.48 13.40
C LEU A 138 -3.28 -27.58 14.31
N LYS A 139 -2.40 -28.44 13.80
CA LYS A 139 -1.71 -29.47 14.59
C LYS A 139 -0.65 -28.92 15.56
N ALA A 140 -0.10 -27.74 15.27
CA ALA A 140 0.93 -27.11 16.10
C ALA A 140 0.34 -26.28 17.25
N ILE A 141 -0.95 -25.94 17.17
CA ILE A 141 -1.64 -25.17 18.21
C ILE A 141 -1.91 -26.06 19.44
N PRO A 142 -1.53 -25.62 20.65
CA PRO A 142 -1.83 -26.34 21.89
C PRO A 142 -3.33 -26.61 22.06
N GLY A 143 -3.70 -27.79 22.55
CA GLY A 143 -5.11 -28.20 22.67
C GLY A 143 -5.94 -27.41 23.68
N ASP A 144 -5.28 -26.65 24.56
CA ASP A 144 -5.86 -25.72 25.52
C ASP A 144 -5.96 -24.27 24.99
N THR A 145 -5.63 -24.04 23.72
CA THR A 145 -5.76 -22.71 23.10
C THR A 145 -7.23 -22.34 22.93
N GLU A 146 -7.63 -21.20 23.49
CA GLU A 146 -8.97 -20.65 23.30
C GLU A 146 -9.08 -19.90 21.97
N PHE A 147 -9.95 -20.39 21.09
CA PHE A 147 -10.31 -19.68 19.86
C PHE A 147 -11.50 -18.76 20.08
N GLN A 148 -11.45 -17.59 19.43
CA GLN A 148 -12.48 -16.58 19.56
C GLN A 148 -13.12 -16.26 18.21
N VAL A 149 -14.45 -16.22 18.22
CA VAL A 149 -15.31 -15.74 17.14
C VAL A 149 -16.27 -14.74 17.76
N PHE A 150 -16.34 -13.53 17.20
CA PHE A 150 -17.21 -12.48 17.68
C PHE A 150 -18.35 -12.31 16.68
N LEU A 151 -19.57 -12.68 17.07
CA LEU A 151 -20.75 -12.61 16.20
C LEU A 151 -21.54 -11.35 16.55
N GLY A 152 -21.66 -10.45 15.58
CA GLY A 152 -22.50 -9.27 15.71
C GLY A 152 -23.95 -9.56 15.33
N LYS A 153 -24.87 -8.67 15.71
CA LYS A 153 -26.26 -8.72 15.22
C LYS A 153 -26.32 -8.47 13.71
N ASP A 154 -25.39 -7.65 13.20
CA ASP A 154 -25.25 -7.31 11.79
C ASP A 154 -23.99 -7.93 11.19
N TYR A 155 -24.03 -8.21 9.88
CA TYR A 155 -22.90 -8.84 9.19
C TYR A 155 -21.63 -7.98 9.23
N ALA A 156 -21.77 -6.65 9.27
CA ALA A 156 -20.65 -5.71 9.33
C ALA A 156 -19.89 -5.74 10.67
N THR A 157 -20.48 -6.32 11.72
CA THR A 157 -19.90 -6.39 13.07
C THR A 157 -19.47 -7.79 13.48
N THR A 158 -19.44 -8.73 12.53
CA THR A 158 -18.98 -10.10 12.77
C THR A 158 -17.48 -10.24 12.48
N ASN A 159 -16.73 -10.80 13.43
CA ASN A 159 -15.28 -10.97 13.37
C ASN A 159 -14.88 -12.44 13.63
N TYR A 160 -14.39 -13.12 12.60
CA TYR A 160 -13.85 -14.48 12.71
C TYR A 160 -12.36 -14.46 13.08
N TYR A 161 -12.03 -13.88 14.24
CA TYR A 161 -10.65 -13.64 14.66
C TYR A 161 -9.76 -14.89 14.59
N MET A 162 -10.26 -16.04 15.05
CA MET A 162 -9.50 -17.30 15.02
C MET A 162 -8.97 -17.66 13.63
N ALA A 163 -9.74 -17.41 12.56
CA ALA A 163 -9.35 -17.78 11.21
C ALA A 163 -8.19 -16.90 10.74
N GLU A 164 -8.26 -15.61 11.04
CA GLU A 164 -7.18 -14.68 10.75
C GLU A 164 -5.93 -15.02 11.58
N GLU A 165 -6.07 -15.32 12.88
CA GLU A 165 -4.94 -15.68 13.74
C GLU A 165 -4.16 -16.90 13.22
N ILE A 166 -4.85 -17.94 12.77
CA ILE A 166 -4.24 -19.13 12.16
C ILE A 166 -3.48 -18.77 10.88
N VAL A 167 -4.10 -17.98 9.99
CA VAL A 167 -3.48 -17.56 8.73
C VAL A 167 -2.27 -16.67 8.98
N LEU A 168 -2.35 -15.76 9.95
CA LEU A 168 -1.23 -14.88 10.32
C LEU A 168 -0.06 -15.65 10.89
N ASN A 169 -0.32 -16.61 11.79
CA ASN A 169 0.74 -17.48 12.30
C ASN A 169 1.42 -18.28 11.18
N THR A 170 0.69 -18.60 10.11
CA THR A 170 1.30 -19.16 8.88
C THR A 170 2.23 -18.14 8.21
N MET A 171 1.82 -16.89 8.09
CA MET A 171 2.61 -15.80 7.52
C MET A 171 3.89 -15.51 8.34
N LEU A 172 3.86 -15.64 9.68
CA LEU A 172 5.05 -15.43 10.54
C LEU A 172 6.25 -16.30 10.17
N ASN A 173 6.00 -17.52 9.69
CA ASN A 173 7.05 -18.42 9.23
C ASN A 173 7.89 -17.82 8.08
N TYR A 174 7.33 -16.87 7.32
CA TYR A 174 8.00 -16.19 6.22
C TYR A 174 8.77 -14.95 6.68
N VAL A 175 8.29 -14.27 7.74
CA VAL A 175 8.90 -13.04 8.27
C VAL A 175 10.13 -13.33 9.15
N LYS A 176 10.33 -14.60 9.56
CA LYS A 176 11.46 -15.05 10.41
C LYS A 176 11.60 -14.26 11.71
N LYS A 177 10.47 -13.84 12.31
CA LYS A 177 10.43 -13.21 13.63
C LYS A 177 9.95 -14.18 14.69
N THR A 178 10.32 -13.88 15.93
CA THR A 178 9.98 -14.68 17.11
C THR A 178 8.57 -14.43 17.63
N THR A 179 7.97 -13.27 17.34
CA THR A 179 6.63 -12.92 17.80
C THR A 179 5.76 -12.37 16.68
N LEU A 180 4.43 -12.54 16.82
CA LEU A 180 3.44 -11.95 15.91
C LEU A 180 3.58 -10.43 15.83
N GLN A 181 3.75 -9.79 16.99
CA GLN A 181 3.90 -8.34 17.08
C GLN A 181 5.13 -7.82 16.32
N ASP A 182 6.27 -8.50 16.45
CA ASP A 182 7.50 -8.08 15.77
C ASP A 182 7.39 -8.20 14.24
N ALA A 183 6.76 -9.29 13.77
CA ALA A 183 6.51 -9.46 12.34
C ALA A 183 5.54 -8.40 11.80
N MET A 184 4.46 -8.11 12.53
CA MET A 184 3.52 -7.06 12.16
C MET A 184 4.20 -5.69 12.10
N ASN A 185 5.02 -5.37 13.10
CA ASN A 185 5.78 -4.12 13.14
C ASN A 185 6.72 -4.00 11.93
N GLU A 186 7.41 -5.09 11.55
CA GLU A 186 8.28 -5.10 10.37
C GLU A 186 7.47 -4.94 9.07
N ILE A 187 6.35 -5.65 8.92
CA ILE A 187 5.47 -5.52 7.75
C ILE A 187 4.97 -4.09 7.60
N PHE A 188 4.47 -3.48 8.68
CA PHE A 188 3.93 -2.12 8.61
C PHE A 188 5.01 -1.08 8.35
N LYS A 189 6.20 -1.27 8.91
CA LYS A 189 7.35 -0.41 8.61
C LYS A 189 7.71 -0.48 7.13
N ASP A 190 7.86 -1.69 6.59
CA ASP A 190 8.15 -1.92 5.17
C ASP A 190 7.05 -1.29 4.28
N LEU A 191 5.78 -1.50 4.62
CA LEU A 191 4.65 -0.94 3.89
C LEU A 191 4.68 0.59 3.87
N ALA A 192 4.93 1.24 5.00
CA ALA A 192 5.01 2.68 5.09
C ALA A 192 6.18 3.24 4.24
N GLU A 193 7.36 2.64 4.35
CA GLU A 193 8.55 3.05 3.61
C GLU A 193 8.37 2.88 2.10
N VAL A 194 7.94 1.70 1.66
CA VAL A 194 7.78 1.37 0.23
C VAL A 194 6.66 2.18 -0.41
N SER A 195 5.52 2.36 0.29
CA SER A 195 4.44 3.23 -0.18
C SER A 195 4.92 4.68 -0.33
N GLY A 196 5.70 5.18 0.64
CA GLY A 196 6.32 6.49 0.56
C GLY A 196 7.24 6.65 -0.66
N TRP A 197 8.03 5.63 -0.99
CA TRP A 197 8.88 5.67 -2.19
C TRP A 197 8.07 5.65 -3.49
N PHE A 198 7.00 4.84 -3.58
CA PHE A 198 6.12 4.87 -4.74
C PHE A 198 5.44 6.23 -4.90
N ILE A 199 4.90 6.79 -3.81
CA ILE A 199 4.23 8.08 -3.85
C ILE A 199 5.21 9.19 -4.26
N GLY A 200 6.37 9.21 -3.63
CA GLY A 200 7.42 10.19 -3.92
C GLY A 200 7.94 10.10 -5.36
N PHE A 201 8.28 8.90 -5.82
CA PHE A 201 8.71 8.69 -7.20
C PHE A 201 7.62 9.06 -8.21
N GLY A 202 6.37 8.62 -7.98
CA GLY A 202 5.27 8.86 -8.90
C GLY A 202 4.97 10.35 -9.05
N GLY A 203 4.92 11.09 -7.94
CA GLY A 203 4.75 12.55 -7.96
C GLY A 203 5.83 13.26 -8.78
N TYR A 204 7.12 12.97 -8.53
CA TYR A 204 8.21 13.57 -9.30
C TYR A 204 8.19 13.16 -10.78
N CYS A 205 7.94 11.90 -11.08
CA CYS A 205 7.91 11.39 -12.45
C CYS A 205 6.77 12.02 -13.25
N MET A 206 5.58 12.17 -12.66
CA MET A 206 4.45 12.83 -13.30
C MET A 206 4.72 14.31 -13.59
N VAL A 207 5.37 15.04 -12.68
CA VAL A 207 5.76 16.43 -12.93
C VAL A 207 6.76 16.53 -14.08
N VAL A 208 7.81 15.70 -14.08
CA VAL A 208 8.79 15.64 -15.17
C VAL A 208 8.14 15.29 -16.52
N LEU A 209 7.19 14.36 -16.52
CA LEU A 209 6.42 14.00 -17.71
C LEU A 209 5.55 15.15 -18.22
N LEU A 210 5.05 16.05 -17.38
CA LEU A 210 4.26 17.19 -17.86
C LEU A 210 5.15 18.35 -18.31
N ASP A 211 6.20 18.66 -17.54
CA ASP A 211 7.10 19.78 -17.81
C ASP A 211 7.84 19.62 -19.15
N GLU A 212 8.28 18.40 -19.46
CA GLU A 212 8.95 18.08 -20.74
C GLU A 212 8.11 18.45 -21.97
N PHE A 213 6.79 18.25 -21.92
CA PHE A 213 5.92 18.42 -23.09
C PHE A 213 5.21 19.75 -23.12
N MET A 214 4.99 20.37 -21.96
CA MET A 214 4.45 21.73 -21.92
C MET A 214 5.52 22.77 -22.24
N GLY A 215 6.80 22.43 -22.06
CA GLY A 215 7.92 23.35 -22.19
C GLY A 215 8.33 23.91 -20.83
N PRO A 216 9.63 24.19 -20.62
CA PRO A 216 10.12 24.67 -19.33
C PRO A 216 9.38 25.93 -18.86
N GLY A 217 8.78 25.87 -17.67
CA GLY A 217 8.11 27.02 -17.05
C GLY A 217 6.67 27.27 -17.51
N GLU A 218 6.14 26.48 -18.45
CA GLU A 218 4.74 26.55 -18.87
C GLU A 218 3.81 25.78 -17.92
N LEU A 219 4.35 24.89 -17.09
CA LEU A 219 3.60 24.13 -16.09
C LEU A 219 3.14 25.04 -14.94
N LYS A 220 1.94 25.61 -15.09
CA LYS A 220 1.32 26.44 -14.06
C LYS A 220 0.81 25.58 -12.90
N MET A 221 1.46 25.74 -11.75
CA MET A 221 1.00 25.19 -10.47
C MET A 221 0.31 26.28 -9.65
N GLU A 222 -0.98 26.08 -9.39
CA GLU A 222 -1.76 26.91 -8.48
C GLU A 222 -1.64 26.35 -7.06
N THR A 223 -1.46 27.22 -6.06
CA THR A 223 -1.61 26.83 -4.66
C THR A 223 -3.07 27.03 -4.27
N LEU A 224 -3.73 25.96 -3.83
CA LEU A 224 -5.06 26.04 -3.26
C LEU A 224 -4.96 25.87 -1.76
N GLU A 225 -5.62 26.78 -1.03
CA GLU A 225 -5.90 26.57 0.37
C GLU A 225 -7.16 25.72 0.51
N VAL A 226 -7.06 24.61 1.22
CA VAL A 226 -8.21 23.75 1.54
C VAL A 226 -8.38 23.62 3.04
N GLU A 227 -9.63 23.58 3.50
CA GLU A 227 -9.95 23.31 4.89
C GLU A 227 -9.53 21.87 5.25
N GLY A 228 -8.75 21.74 6.32
CA GLY A 228 -8.31 20.44 6.81
C GLY A 228 -9.50 19.63 7.33
N GLN A 229 -9.68 18.41 6.82
CA GLN A 229 -10.77 17.52 7.20
C GLN A 229 -10.47 16.68 8.46
N GLY A 230 -9.67 17.22 9.38
CA GLY A 230 -9.15 16.52 10.57
C GLY A 230 -7.70 16.08 10.46
N LYS A 231 -7.11 15.65 11.59
CA LYS A 231 -5.73 15.13 11.62
C LYS A 231 -5.73 13.65 11.31
N VAL A 232 -4.78 13.20 10.50
CA VAL A 232 -4.62 11.79 10.12
C VAL A 232 -4.58 10.84 11.33
N LYS A 233 -4.02 11.27 12.46
CA LYS A 233 -3.93 10.48 13.71
C LYS A 233 -5.20 10.48 14.57
N GLU A 234 -6.18 11.32 14.23
CA GLU A 234 -7.45 11.45 14.95
C GLU A 234 -8.59 10.70 14.23
N ILE A 235 -8.35 10.24 12.99
CA ILE A 235 -9.31 9.47 12.19
C ILE A 235 -9.13 7.98 12.49
N THR A 236 -10.24 7.29 12.75
CA THR A 236 -10.30 5.84 12.95
C THR A 236 -11.40 5.23 12.10
N ILE A 237 -11.19 4.00 11.59
CA ILE A 237 -12.25 3.21 10.97
C ILE A 237 -12.73 2.16 11.98
N PRO A 238 -13.88 2.36 12.65
CA PRO A 238 -14.38 1.41 13.63
C PRO A 238 -14.71 0.06 12.97
N PHE A 239 -14.44 -1.04 13.68
CA PHE A 239 -14.82 -2.38 13.24
C PHE A 239 -16.26 -2.70 13.67
N PHE A 240 -16.55 -2.55 14.96
CA PHE A 240 -17.90 -2.72 15.49
C PHE A 240 -18.66 -1.40 15.37
N VAL A 241 -19.75 -1.39 14.62
CA VAL A 241 -20.59 -0.22 14.33
C VAL A 241 -22.06 -0.54 14.59
N GLU A 242 -22.82 0.46 15.05
CA GLU A 242 -24.27 0.35 15.20
C GLU A 242 -24.96 0.86 13.92
N ASN A 243 -26.09 0.25 13.57
CA ASN A 243 -26.98 0.68 12.49
C ASN A 243 -28.12 1.56 13.02
#